data_AF-A0A2G7G714-F1
#
_entry.id   AF-A0A2G7G714-F1
#
_cell.length_a   1.000
_cell.length_b   1.000
_cell.length_c   1.000
_cell.angle_alpha   90.00
_cell.angle_beta   90.00
_cell.angle_gamma   90.00
#
_symmetry.space_group_name_H-M   'P 1'
#
loop_
_entity.id
_entity.type
_entity.pdbx_description
1 polymer ?
#
loop_
_entity_poly.entity_id
_entity_poly.type
_entity_poly.pdbx_seq_one_letter_code
_entity_poly.pdbx_strand_id
1 'polypeptide(L)'
;MRNIPYISQRNASLTPNPNLYHLPPLSEFEDPILLPVTDIRPSLQLGDQSPYKLSVHGFTGRYAPSQLHGSPYTPDSWNNKELIKAIYIPEVEELVKRISGCTNAIVESAVLRNNLHSEVDVHADVRSAADFEEDDSGPCPRIIGFNNAGGASPAPKVHLDFSPLGARTHIRKYHRNLALAAKDIIMAENRLLNAGVTSDQLKDYYYRKDGGCGIPRFALFSVWRPLKTVRRDPLAVASCVNFPLADLVSVDLVQPSEPNIPPELSKMSNDPTSNPSKFAAAEESSHFSGSYLAYCPSEETRRGHDWHFISNQEPEDVLLIQLFDSEMEARVGEGNKAHEKPNGNAVLAGTVHSAFELANQSNTAEARESIEVRVLATW
;
A
#
# COMPACT_ATOMS: atom_id res chain seq x y z
N MET A 1 17.51 -7.61 16.54
CA MET A 1 16.15 -8.12 16.84
C MET A 1 15.29 -6.93 17.22
N ARG A 2 14.05 -6.85 16.73
CA ARG A 2 13.18 -5.67 16.88
C ARG A 2 11.72 -6.09 17.02
N ASN A 3 10.92 -5.20 17.61
CA ASN A 3 9.55 -5.45 18.03
C ASN A 3 8.58 -5.18 16.87
N ILE A 4 8.12 -6.24 16.21
CA ILE A 4 7.09 -6.15 15.16
C ILE A 4 5.77 -6.72 15.73
N PRO A 5 4.69 -5.93 15.79
CA PRO A 5 3.40 -6.34 16.37
C PRO A 5 2.54 -7.15 15.39
N TYR A 6 2.07 -8.32 15.83
CA TYR A 6 1.27 -9.26 15.06
C TYR A 6 -0.09 -9.50 15.71
N ILE A 7 -1.06 -10.03 14.95
CA ILE A 7 -2.36 -10.43 15.50
C ILE A 7 -2.18 -11.52 16.54
N SER A 8 -2.87 -11.33 17.67
CA SER A 8 -2.81 -12.17 18.87
C SER A 8 -3.27 -13.61 18.61
N GLN A 9 -4.53 -13.78 18.24
CA GLN A 9 -5.14 -15.10 18.18
C GLN A 9 -5.47 -15.52 16.75
N ARG A 10 -4.95 -16.66 16.33
CA ARG A 10 -5.36 -17.30 15.07
C ARG A 10 -6.86 -17.56 15.08
N ASN A 11 -7.53 -17.20 13.99
CA ASN A 11 -8.98 -17.32 13.81
C ASN A 11 -9.85 -16.43 14.71
N ALA A 12 -9.29 -15.40 15.35
CA ALA A 12 -10.11 -14.38 16.01
C ALA A 12 -11.00 -13.66 14.98
N SER A 13 -12.26 -13.38 15.37
CA SER A 13 -13.14 -12.52 14.59
C SER A 13 -12.69 -11.08 14.81
N LEU A 14 -11.83 -10.59 13.92
CA LEU A 14 -11.35 -9.21 13.97
C LEU A 14 -12.52 -8.23 13.79
N THR A 15 -12.62 -7.26 14.68
CA THR A 15 -13.60 -6.18 14.54
C THR A 15 -13.07 -5.13 13.57
N PRO A 16 -13.74 -4.86 12.44
CA PRO A 16 -13.35 -3.77 11.54
C PRO A 16 -13.40 -2.43 12.26
N ASN A 17 -12.42 -1.56 11.98
CA ASN A 17 -12.47 -0.19 12.47
C ASN A 17 -13.44 0.62 11.58
N PRO A 18 -14.44 1.32 12.14
CA PRO A 18 -15.38 2.11 11.34
C PRO A 18 -14.77 3.38 10.74
N ASN A 19 -13.60 3.81 11.21
CA ASN A 19 -12.94 5.03 10.75
C ASN A 19 -12.20 4.78 9.43
N LEU A 20 -12.27 5.75 8.51
CA LEU A 20 -11.58 5.68 7.22
C LEU A 20 -10.08 5.47 7.41
N TYR A 21 -9.48 4.60 6.60
CA TYR A 21 -8.03 4.29 6.61
C TYR A 21 -7.50 3.60 7.88
N HIS A 22 -8.34 3.28 8.88
CA HIS A 22 -7.86 2.72 10.13
C HIS A 22 -7.92 1.19 10.17
N LEU A 23 -6.80 0.58 10.57
CA LEU A 23 -6.73 -0.84 10.92
C LEU A 23 -7.39 -1.09 12.30
N PRO A 24 -7.71 -2.36 12.65
CA PRO A 24 -8.17 -2.71 13.99
C PRO A 24 -7.23 -2.18 15.10
N PRO A 25 -7.73 -1.99 16.33
CA PRO A 25 -6.92 -1.44 17.43
C PRO A 25 -5.76 -2.37 17.82
N LEU A 26 -4.67 -1.84 18.39
CA LEU A 26 -3.53 -2.65 18.85
C LEU A 26 -3.92 -3.67 19.91
N SER A 27 -5.04 -3.50 20.60
CA SER A 27 -5.58 -4.53 21.52
C SER A 27 -5.89 -5.87 20.83
N GLU A 28 -6.07 -5.88 19.50
CA GLU A 28 -6.22 -7.10 18.69
C GLU A 28 -4.87 -7.75 18.35
N PHE A 29 -3.76 -7.04 18.59
CA PHE A 29 -2.39 -7.46 18.34
C PHE A 29 -1.74 -7.93 19.67
N GLU A 30 -0.91 -8.96 19.61
CA GLU A 30 -0.14 -9.48 20.76
C GLU A 30 1.16 -8.71 20.99
N ASP A 31 1.85 -9.06 22.08
CA ASP A 31 3.18 -8.54 22.38
C ASP A 31 4.12 -8.69 21.17
N PRO A 32 4.94 -7.67 20.87
CA PRO A 32 5.84 -7.74 19.75
C PRO A 32 6.81 -8.91 19.87
N ILE A 33 6.97 -9.67 18.79
CA ILE A 33 7.96 -10.74 18.75
C ILE A 33 9.28 -10.24 18.15
N LEU A 34 10.36 -10.85 18.61
CA LEU A 34 11.70 -10.60 18.08
C LEU A 34 11.94 -11.43 16.81
N LEU A 35 12.01 -10.72 15.69
CA LEU A 35 12.40 -11.30 14.39
C LEU A 35 13.73 -10.71 13.90
N PRO A 36 14.49 -11.48 13.09
CA PRO A 36 15.60 -10.92 12.33
C PRO A 36 15.05 -9.89 11.34
N VAL A 37 15.78 -8.79 11.17
CA VAL A 37 15.46 -7.77 10.17
C VAL A 37 16.76 -7.42 9.46
N THR A 38 16.77 -7.55 8.14
CA THR A 38 17.90 -7.25 7.28
C THR A 38 17.97 -5.75 7.01
N ASP A 39 19.12 -5.14 7.27
CA ASP A 39 19.36 -3.75 6.88
C ASP A 39 19.76 -3.67 5.42
N ILE A 40 18.91 -3.06 4.59
CA ILE A 40 19.11 -2.93 3.15
C ILE A 40 19.76 -1.61 2.76
N ARG A 41 20.17 -0.76 3.72
CA ARG A 41 20.88 0.50 3.44
C ARG A 41 22.03 0.34 2.43
N PRO A 42 22.89 -0.71 2.49
CA PRO A 42 23.97 -0.89 1.51
C PRO A 42 23.50 -1.02 0.06
N SER A 43 22.22 -1.37 -0.17
CA SER A 43 21.66 -1.53 -1.52
C SER A 43 21.23 -0.22 -2.18
N LEU A 44 21.07 0.87 -1.42
CA LEU A 44 20.53 2.14 -1.91
C LEU A 44 21.38 2.76 -3.02
N GLN A 45 22.71 2.66 -2.87
CA GLN A 45 23.68 3.20 -3.82
C GLN A 45 23.91 2.31 -5.04
N LEU A 46 23.34 1.10 -5.06
CA LEU A 46 23.48 0.17 -6.18
C LEU A 46 22.52 0.49 -7.34
N GLY A 47 21.53 1.36 -7.12
CA GLY A 47 20.51 1.68 -8.13
C GLY A 47 19.87 0.42 -8.70
N ASP A 48 19.91 0.24 -10.01
CA ASP A 48 19.34 -0.92 -10.71
C ASP A 48 20.08 -2.24 -10.45
N GLN A 49 21.30 -2.19 -9.92
CA GLN A 49 22.05 -3.37 -9.48
C GLN A 49 21.62 -3.86 -8.09
N SER A 50 20.70 -3.16 -7.41
CA SER A 50 20.16 -3.62 -6.13
C SER A 50 19.57 -5.04 -6.27
N PRO A 51 19.86 -5.95 -5.32
CA PRO A 51 19.23 -7.27 -5.32
C PRO A 51 17.74 -7.19 -4.97
N TYR A 52 17.32 -6.13 -4.28
CA TYR A 52 15.93 -5.88 -3.93
C TYR A 52 15.24 -5.19 -5.10
N LYS A 53 14.31 -5.90 -5.74
CA LYS A 53 13.60 -5.47 -6.95
C LYS A 53 12.11 -5.65 -6.72
N LEU A 54 11.29 -4.78 -7.29
CA LEU A 54 9.83 -4.90 -7.26
C LEU A 54 9.39 -6.29 -7.74
N SER A 55 9.76 -6.65 -8.98
CA SER A 55 9.41 -7.93 -9.61
C SER A 55 9.88 -9.20 -8.89
N VAL A 56 10.77 -9.06 -7.90
CA VAL A 56 11.24 -10.18 -7.09
C VAL A 56 10.70 -10.05 -5.67
N HIS A 57 11.00 -8.98 -4.95
CA HIS A 57 10.75 -8.88 -3.51
C HIS A 57 9.45 -8.15 -3.16
N GLY A 58 8.82 -7.47 -4.12
CA GLY A 58 7.68 -6.59 -3.87
C GLY A 58 8.07 -5.20 -3.35
N PHE A 59 9.37 -4.90 -3.20
CA PHE A 59 9.85 -3.60 -2.75
C PHE A 59 11.25 -3.31 -3.27
N THR A 60 11.65 -2.04 -3.17
CA THR A 60 13.02 -1.64 -3.42
C THR A 60 13.38 -0.33 -2.72
N GLY A 61 14.60 -0.25 -2.18
CA GLY A 61 15.20 1.01 -1.74
C GLY A 61 15.90 1.73 -2.89
N ARG A 62 15.82 3.06 -2.92
CA ARG A 62 16.50 3.92 -3.91
C ARG A 62 17.00 5.20 -3.27
N TYR A 63 18.19 5.63 -3.66
CA TYR A 63 18.57 7.02 -3.52
C TYR A 63 17.82 7.85 -4.57
N ALA A 64 16.99 8.79 -4.12
CA ALA A 64 16.14 9.64 -4.95
C ALA A 64 16.10 11.07 -4.37
N PRO A 65 16.97 11.96 -4.84
CA PRO A 65 16.92 13.38 -4.51
C PRO A 65 15.58 14.01 -4.86
N SER A 66 15.20 15.05 -4.13
CA SER A 66 14.02 15.87 -4.42
C SER A 66 14.41 17.34 -4.43
N GLN A 67 13.85 18.11 -5.35
CA GLN A 67 14.07 19.55 -5.39
C GLN A 67 13.66 20.23 -4.09
N LEU A 68 12.65 19.70 -3.37
CA LEU A 68 12.19 20.25 -2.09
C LEU A 68 13.22 20.18 -0.95
N HIS A 69 14.31 19.44 -1.11
CA HIS A 69 15.46 19.47 -0.18
C HIS A 69 16.52 20.50 -0.56
N GLY A 70 16.43 21.11 -1.76
CA GLY A 70 17.38 22.08 -2.27
C GLY A 70 16.87 23.53 -2.18
N SER A 71 17.79 24.49 -2.28
CA SER A 71 17.43 25.91 -2.38
C SER A 71 16.53 26.19 -3.60
N PRO A 72 15.47 27.02 -3.48
CA PRO A 72 15.15 27.92 -2.36
C PRO A 72 14.25 27.30 -1.28
N TYR A 73 13.98 26.00 -1.33
CA TYR A 73 13.08 25.33 -0.40
C TYR A 73 13.75 25.04 0.94
N THR A 74 12.91 24.87 1.95
CA THR A 74 13.29 24.60 3.35
C THR A 74 12.57 23.34 3.84
N PRO A 75 12.96 22.76 5.00
CA PRO A 75 12.19 21.68 5.60
C PRO A 75 10.69 21.98 5.74
N ASP A 76 10.32 23.23 6.05
CA ASP A 76 8.91 23.65 6.17
C ASP A 76 8.15 23.61 4.84
N SER A 77 8.86 23.61 3.70
CA SER A 77 8.25 23.52 2.36
C SER A 77 7.49 22.21 2.15
N TRP A 78 7.84 21.16 2.90
CA TRP A 78 7.13 19.88 2.87
C TRP A 78 5.74 19.93 3.52
N ASN A 79 5.41 20.99 4.25
CA ASN A 79 4.07 21.22 4.79
C ASN A 79 3.17 22.01 3.83
N ASN A 80 3.68 22.40 2.65
CA ASN A 80 2.93 23.16 1.66
C ASN A 80 2.32 22.24 0.60
N LYS A 81 0.99 22.09 0.61
CA LYS A 81 0.27 21.19 -0.30
C LYS A 81 0.45 21.57 -1.78
N GLU A 82 0.58 22.84 -2.10
CA GLU A 82 0.80 23.33 -3.47
C GLU A 82 2.19 22.93 -3.98
N LEU A 83 3.22 23.01 -3.14
CA LEU A 83 4.58 22.57 -3.48
C LEU A 83 4.67 21.05 -3.63
N ILE A 84 3.99 20.28 -2.77
CA ILE A 84 3.88 18.83 -2.95
C ILE A 84 3.25 18.50 -4.30
N LYS A 85 2.15 19.19 -4.65
CA LYS A 85 1.48 18.99 -5.94
C LYS A 85 2.33 19.41 -7.15
N ALA A 86 3.01 20.54 -7.07
CA ALA A 86 3.74 21.10 -8.19
C ALA A 86 5.11 20.44 -8.43
N ILE A 87 5.73 19.88 -7.39
CA ILE A 87 7.12 19.41 -7.43
C ILE A 87 7.22 17.93 -7.09
N TYR A 88 6.79 17.54 -5.89
CA TYR A 88 7.08 16.19 -5.39
C TYR A 88 6.26 15.10 -6.08
N ILE A 89 4.98 15.37 -6.37
CA ILE A 89 4.12 14.43 -7.11
C ILE A 89 4.73 14.08 -8.49
N PRO A 90 5.08 15.06 -9.35
CA PRO A 90 5.76 14.76 -10.61
C PRO A 90 7.05 13.94 -10.45
N GLU A 91 7.87 14.26 -9.44
CA GLU A 91 9.09 13.49 -9.14
C GLU A 91 8.78 12.03 -8.78
N VAL A 92 7.70 11.78 -8.02
CA VAL A 92 7.24 10.44 -7.66
C VAL A 92 6.71 9.68 -8.88
N GLU A 93 5.92 10.32 -9.74
CA GLU A 93 5.41 9.69 -10.97
C GLU A 93 6.55 9.29 -11.92
N GLU A 94 7.56 10.16 -12.09
CA GLU A 94 8.75 9.85 -12.88
C GLU A 94 9.57 8.71 -12.24
N LEU A 95 9.75 8.75 -10.92
CA LEU A 95 10.45 7.71 -10.18
C LEU A 95 9.80 6.33 -10.37
N VAL A 96 8.46 6.25 -10.25
CA VAL A 96 7.69 5.02 -10.46
C VAL A 96 7.80 4.54 -11.91
N LYS A 97 7.64 5.43 -12.90
CA LYS A 97 7.82 5.09 -14.32
C LYS A 97 9.21 4.51 -14.59
N ARG A 98 10.27 5.18 -14.10
CA ARG A 98 11.66 4.74 -14.28
C ARG A 98 11.93 3.36 -13.69
N ILE A 99 11.45 3.08 -12.48
CA ILE A 99 11.77 1.84 -11.77
C ILE A 99 10.90 0.67 -12.23
N SER A 100 9.63 0.92 -12.49
CA SER A 100 8.65 -0.12 -12.84
C SER A 100 8.54 -0.37 -14.36
N GLY A 101 8.99 0.59 -15.17
CA GLY A 101 8.83 0.55 -16.63
C GLY A 101 7.39 0.81 -17.09
N CYS A 102 6.50 1.30 -16.22
CA CYS A 102 5.13 1.62 -16.59
C CYS A 102 5.07 2.82 -17.54
N THR A 103 4.03 2.87 -18.36
CA THR A 103 3.81 4.00 -19.28
C THR A 103 3.12 5.15 -18.57
N ASN A 104 2.20 4.84 -17.65
CA ASN A 104 1.47 5.82 -16.86
C ASN A 104 1.67 5.55 -15.38
N ALA A 105 1.86 6.62 -14.62
CA ALA A 105 1.87 6.63 -13.17
C ALA A 105 1.04 7.83 -12.74
N ILE A 106 0.08 7.62 -11.84
CA ILE A 106 -0.80 8.66 -11.31
C ILE A 106 -0.81 8.53 -9.80
N VAL A 107 -0.46 9.61 -9.11
CA VAL A 107 -0.57 9.67 -7.65
C VAL A 107 -2.05 9.72 -7.26
N GLU A 108 -2.47 8.83 -6.36
CA GLU A 108 -3.84 8.78 -5.83
C GLU A 108 -3.98 9.50 -4.48
N SER A 109 -2.94 9.44 -3.65
CA SER A 109 -2.93 10.07 -2.33
C SER A 109 -1.51 10.41 -1.88
N ALA A 110 -1.38 11.43 -1.04
CA ALA A 110 -0.18 11.72 -0.28
C ALA A 110 -0.53 11.92 1.19
N VAL A 111 0.18 11.23 2.09
CA VAL A 111 -0.07 11.26 3.54
C VAL A 111 1.19 11.76 4.24
N LEU A 112 1.09 12.92 4.89
CA LEU A 112 2.12 13.42 5.78
C LEU A 112 1.95 12.79 7.16
N ARG A 113 3.02 12.19 7.69
CA ARG A 113 3.07 11.61 9.04
C ARG A 113 4.14 12.31 9.86
N ASN A 114 3.73 12.95 10.95
CA ASN A 114 4.60 13.69 11.88
C ASN A 114 4.14 13.59 13.35
N ASN A 115 3.22 12.67 13.66
CA ASN A 115 2.69 12.45 15.00
C ASN A 115 3.21 11.15 15.62
N LEU A 116 3.17 11.04 16.95
CA LEU A 116 3.34 9.77 17.64
C LEU A 116 2.14 8.86 17.35
N HIS A 117 2.33 7.54 17.44
CA HIS A 117 1.24 6.59 17.25
C HIS A 117 0.04 6.91 18.17
N SER A 118 -1.14 6.97 17.58
CA SER A 118 -2.43 6.94 18.27
C SER A 118 -3.36 5.92 17.60
N GLU A 119 -4.28 5.31 18.35
CA GLU A 119 -5.22 4.33 17.78
C GLU A 119 -6.20 4.93 16.78
N VAL A 120 -6.49 6.20 16.99
CA VAL A 120 -7.37 7.03 16.19
C VAL A 120 -6.54 8.26 15.85
N ASP A 121 -6.23 8.44 14.57
CA ASP A 121 -5.51 9.62 14.09
C ASP A 121 -6.39 10.87 14.27
N VAL A 122 -5.75 12.05 14.29
CA VAL A 122 -6.48 13.32 14.36
C VAL A 122 -7.43 13.52 13.17
N HIS A 123 -7.17 12.82 12.05
CA HIS A 123 -8.00 12.80 10.83
C HIS A 123 -8.96 11.61 10.77
N ALA A 124 -9.22 10.91 11.87
CA ALA A 124 -10.09 9.73 11.87
C ALA A 124 -11.58 10.07 11.73
N ASP A 125 -11.90 11.27 11.24
CA ASP A 125 -13.22 11.85 11.40
C ASP A 125 -14.28 10.97 10.75
N VAL A 126 -15.24 10.59 11.58
CA VAL A 126 -16.33 9.68 11.25
C VAL A 126 -17.18 10.37 10.19
N ARG A 127 -16.98 9.99 8.92
CA ARG A 127 -17.86 10.36 7.79
C ARG A 127 -17.99 11.85 7.51
N SER A 128 -17.14 12.70 8.07
CA SER A 128 -17.30 14.13 7.82
C SER A 128 -16.65 14.46 6.47
N ALA A 129 -17.47 15.04 5.60
CA ALA A 129 -17.06 15.81 4.45
C ALA A 129 -16.13 17.01 4.82
N ALA A 130 -15.60 17.09 6.06
CA ALA A 130 -14.88 18.24 6.58
C ALA A 130 -13.37 18.19 6.29
N ASP A 131 -12.76 17.02 6.09
CA ASP A 131 -11.43 16.94 5.44
C ASP A 131 -11.51 17.19 3.92
N PHE A 132 -12.73 17.35 3.40
CA PHE A 132 -13.06 17.66 2.01
C PHE A 132 -13.43 19.15 1.80
N GLU A 133 -13.09 20.02 2.78
CA GLU A 133 -13.42 21.47 2.81
C GLU A 133 -12.72 22.34 1.73
N GLU A 134 -12.11 21.75 0.71
CA GLU A 134 -11.80 22.46 -0.54
C GLU A 134 -12.18 21.58 -1.73
N ASP A 135 -13.34 21.85 -2.34
CA ASP A 135 -13.67 21.49 -3.72
C ASP A 135 -13.16 20.11 -4.15
N ASP A 136 -13.63 19.03 -3.51
CA ASP A 136 -13.28 17.64 -3.86
C ASP A 136 -13.88 17.17 -5.20
N SER A 137 -14.30 18.12 -6.05
CA SER A 137 -14.37 17.92 -7.51
C SER A 137 -13.00 18.10 -8.19
N GLY A 138 -11.97 18.48 -7.43
CA GLY A 138 -10.61 18.80 -7.85
C GLY A 138 -9.74 17.59 -8.25
N PRO A 139 -8.54 17.84 -8.80
CA PRO A 139 -7.70 16.78 -9.36
C PRO A 139 -7.09 15.91 -8.26
N CYS A 140 -7.16 14.60 -8.49
CA CYS A 140 -6.27 13.59 -7.93
C CYS A 140 -4.85 14.17 -7.77
N PRO A 141 -4.21 14.07 -6.58
CA PRO A 141 -4.55 13.17 -5.47
C PRO A 141 -5.24 13.78 -4.24
N ARG A 142 -5.72 12.89 -3.35
CA ARG A 142 -6.12 13.24 -1.97
C ARG A 142 -4.87 13.56 -1.13
N ILE A 143 -4.83 14.71 -0.47
CA ILE A 143 -3.67 15.15 0.34
C ILE A 143 -4.07 15.16 1.82
N ILE A 144 -3.45 14.32 2.64
CA ILE A 144 -3.82 14.05 4.04
C ILE A 144 -2.70 14.49 4.98
N GLY A 145 -3.06 15.14 6.09
CA GLY A 145 -2.11 15.54 7.14
C GLY A 145 -1.43 16.90 6.94
N PHE A 146 -1.98 17.74 6.07
CA PHE A 146 -1.45 19.08 5.74
C PHE A 146 -2.28 20.24 6.34
N ASN A 147 -3.27 19.92 7.17
CA ASN A 147 -4.09 20.92 7.87
C ASN A 147 -3.45 21.28 9.23
N ASN A 148 -4.02 22.28 9.92
CA ASN A 148 -3.53 22.75 11.21
C ASN A 148 -3.65 21.71 12.35
N ALA A 149 -4.33 20.58 12.13
CA ALA A 149 -4.54 19.54 13.14
C ALA A 149 -3.35 18.57 13.27
N GLY A 150 -2.31 18.73 12.43
CA GLY A 150 -1.12 17.86 12.41
C GLY A 150 -1.24 16.73 11.39
N GLY A 151 -0.20 15.91 11.24
CA GLY A 151 -0.16 14.79 10.29
C GLY A 151 -0.76 13.49 10.84
N ALA A 152 -0.78 12.45 10.02
CA ALA A 152 -1.18 11.10 10.46
C ALA A 152 -0.11 10.46 11.37
N SER A 153 -0.48 9.45 12.14
CA SER A 153 0.47 8.71 12.98
C SER A 153 1.08 7.50 12.25
N PRO A 154 2.19 6.91 12.72
CA PRO A 154 2.64 5.61 12.26
C PRO A 154 1.60 4.50 12.43
N ALA A 155 1.62 3.50 11.53
CA ALA A 155 0.84 2.28 11.65
C ALA A 155 1.71 1.10 12.14
N PRO A 156 1.84 0.88 13.47
CA PRO A 156 2.58 -0.24 14.04
C PRO A 156 1.71 -1.49 14.06
N LYS A 157 1.24 -1.91 12.89
CA LYS A 157 0.36 -3.08 12.70
C LYS A 157 0.87 -3.78 11.46
N VAL A 158 1.16 -5.08 11.50
CA VAL A 158 1.62 -5.79 10.30
C VAL A 158 0.44 -5.93 9.34
N HIS A 159 0.57 -5.36 8.14
CA HIS A 159 -0.51 -5.34 7.16
C HIS A 159 -0.04 -5.36 5.71
N LEU A 160 -0.96 -5.65 4.81
CA LEU A 160 -0.91 -5.40 3.38
C LEU A 160 -2.22 -4.68 2.99
N ASP A 161 -2.11 -3.49 2.39
CA ASP A 161 -3.27 -2.62 2.13
C ASP A 161 -4.34 -3.24 1.23
N PHE A 162 -3.95 -4.03 0.24
CA PHE A 162 -4.89 -4.55 -0.75
C PHE A 162 -4.80 -6.06 -0.93
N SER A 163 -5.94 -6.70 -0.78
CA SER A 163 -6.28 -7.96 -1.41
C SER A 163 -6.51 -7.75 -2.90
N PRO A 164 -6.53 -8.82 -3.70
CA PRO A 164 -6.77 -8.67 -5.13
C PRO A 164 -8.16 -8.12 -5.49
N LEU A 165 -9.20 -8.51 -4.74
CA LEU A 165 -10.54 -7.92 -4.89
C LEU A 165 -10.52 -6.45 -4.43
N GLY A 166 -9.80 -6.19 -3.35
CA GLY A 166 -9.53 -4.86 -2.82
C GLY A 166 -8.94 -3.87 -3.81
N ALA A 167 -7.82 -4.25 -4.43
CA ALA A 167 -7.15 -3.43 -5.44
C ALA A 167 -8.06 -3.13 -6.65
N ARG A 168 -8.81 -4.13 -7.13
CA ARG A 168 -9.78 -3.97 -8.21
C ARG A 168 -10.95 -3.06 -7.83
N THR A 169 -11.40 -3.14 -6.58
CA THR A 169 -12.45 -2.27 -6.04
C THR A 169 -11.95 -0.83 -5.91
N HIS A 170 -10.72 -0.66 -5.42
CA HIS A 170 -10.08 0.63 -5.19
C HIS A 170 -9.95 1.46 -6.47
N ILE A 171 -9.43 0.87 -7.56
CA ILE A 171 -9.32 1.56 -8.86
C ILE A 171 -10.69 1.95 -9.45
N ARG A 172 -11.78 1.34 -9.00
CA ARG A 172 -13.16 1.62 -9.47
C ARG A 172 -13.90 2.61 -8.59
N LYS A 173 -13.51 2.76 -7.32
CA LYS A 173 -14.31 3.49 -6.32
C LYS A 173 -13.59 4.65 -5.66
N TYR A 174 -12.26 4.65 -5.55
CA TYR A 174 -11.55 5.62 -4.70
C TYR A 174 -11.54 7.05 -5.26
N HIS A 175 -11.30 7.19 -6.57
CA HIS A 175 -11.20 8.50 -7.22
C HIS A 175 -11.50 8.42 -8.73
N ARG A 176 -12.16 9.45 -9.29
CA ARG A 176 -12.53 9.51 -10.71
C ARG A 176 -11.35 9.42 -11.68
N ASN A 177 -10.30 10.21 -11.47
CA ASN A 177 -9.12 10.18 -12.34
C ASN A 177 -8.38 8.84 -12.27
N LEU A 178 -8.43 8.16 -11.12
CA LEU A 178 -7.87 6.81 -10.95
C LEU A 178 -8.62 5.81 -11.84
N ALA A 179 -9.96 5.81 -11.77
CA ALA A 179 -10.81 4.98 -12.60
C ALA A 179 -10.64 5.27 -14.10
N LEU A 180 -10.51 6.55 -14.48
CA LEU A 180 -10.27 6.94 -15.86
C LEU A 180 -8.91 6.44 -16.38
N ALA A 181 -7.87 6.51 -15.55
CA ALA A 181 -6.55 6.00 -15.91
C ALA A 181 -6.49 4.47 -15.98
N ALA A 182 -7.31 3.81 -15.16
CA ALA A 182 -7.51 2.36 -15.19
C ALA A 182 -8.59 1.91 -16.19
N LYS A 183 -9.12 2.81 -17.04
CA LYS A 183 -10.30 2.53 -17.90
C LYS A 183 -10.15 1.26 -18.72
N ASP A 184 -9.02 1.08 -19.41
CA ASP A 184 -8.84 -0.06 -20.30
C ASP A 184 -8.73 -1.39 -19.54
N ILE A 185 -8.18 -1.34 -18.33
CA ILE A 185 -8.11 -2.47 -17.39
C ILE A 185 -9.52 -2.82 -16.91
N ILE A 186 -10.25 -1.84 -16.36
CA ILE A 186 -11.60 -2.02 -15.82
C ILE A 186 -12.56 -2.54 -16.90
N MET A 187 -12.48 -1.98 -18.11
CA MET A 187 -13.32 -2.40 -19.23
C MET A 187 -12.97 -3.82 -19.71
N ALA A 188 -11.70 -4.21 -19.67
CA ALA A 188 -11.29 -5.58 -20.00
C ALA A 188 -11.76 -6.59 -18.93
N GLU A 189 -11.63 -6.26 -17.64
CA GLU A 189 -12.16 -7.06 -16.55
C GLU A 189 -13.69 -7.19 -16.65
N ASN A 190 -14.41 -6.08 -16.85
CA ASN A 190 -15.87 -6.08 -16.93
C ASN A 190 -16.39 -6.94 -18.10
N ARG A 191 -15.68 -6.97 -19.24
CA ARG A 191 -16.02 -7.88 -20.36
C ARG A 191 -15.94 -9.35 -19.94
N LEU A 192 -14.91 -9.73 -19.18
CA LEU A 192 -14.71 -11.11 -18.72
C LEU A 192 -15.73 -11.49 -17.64
N LEU A 193 -15.96 -10.60 -16.67
CA LEU A 193 -16.98 -10.79 -15.62
C LEU A 193 -18.37 -11.00 -16.23
N ASN A 194 -18.73 -10.18 -17.22
CA ASN A 194 -20.01 -10.32 -17.93
C ASN A 194 -20.08 -11.60 -18.79
N ALA A 195 -18.94 -12.17 -19.18
CA ALA A 195 -18.85 -13.44 -19.88
C ALA A 195 -18.84 -14.66 -18.93
N GLY A 196 -18.95 -14.45 -17.61
CA GLY A 196 -19.03 -15.50 -16.60
C GLY A 196 -17.71 -15.89 -15.94
N VAL A 197 -16.61 -15.19 -16.23
CA VAL A 197 -15.36 -15.31 -15.46
C VAL A 197 -15.58 -14.76 -14.05
N THR A 198 -15.13 -15.45 -13.02
CA THR A 198 -15.25 -14.95 -11.64
C THR A 198 -14.13 -13.95 -11.31
N SER A 199 -14.33 -13.12 -10.28
CA SER A 199 -13.29 -12.17 -9.85
C SER A 199 -11.95 -12.84 -9.55
N ASP A 200 -11.97 -13.99 -8.88
CA ASP A 200 -10.74 -14.75 -8.55
C ASP A 200 -10.03 -15.35 -9.76
N GLN A 201 -10.76 -15.54 -10.87
CA GLN A 201 -10.22 -16.04 -12.13
C GLN A 201 -9.60 -14.94 -13.00
N LEU A 202 -9.85 -13.66 -12.72
CA LEU A 202 -9.31 -12.56 -13.53
C LEU A 202 -7.79 -12.59 -13.62
N LYS A 203 -7.10 -13.07 -12.56
CA LYS A 203 -5.64 -13.28 -12.52
C LYS A 203 -5.13 -14.13 -13.70
N ASP A 204 -5.93 -15.05 -14.23
CA ASP A 204 -5.55 -15.94 -15.33
C ASP A 204 -5.65 -15.26 -16.70
N TYR A 205 -6.17 -14.03 -16.75
CA TYR A 205 -6.37 -13.24 -17.98
C TYR A 205 -5.48 -12.00 -18.07
N TYR A 206 -4.77 -11.67 -16.99
CA TYR A 206 -3.66 -10.71 -17.03
C TYR A 206 -2.49 -11.34 -17.78
N TYR A 207 -1.94 -10.62 -18.76
CA TYR A 207 -0.81 -11.09 -19.59
C TYR A 207 -1.03 -12.44 -20.30
N ARG A 208 -1.50 -12.43 -21.55
CA ARG A 208 -1.56 -13.67 -22.34
C ARG A 208 -0.20 -14.03 -22.94
N LYS A 209 0.25 -15.27 -22.73
CA LYS A 209 1.48 -15.87 -23.32
C LYS A 209 1.44 -16.01 -24.85
N ASP A 210 0.26 -15.96 -25.46
CA ASP A 210 0.05 -16.21 -26.90
C ASP A 210 0.06 -14.94 -27.77
N GLY A 211 0.37 -13.77 -27.20
CA GLY A 211 0.35 -12.50 -27.93
C GLY A 211 -1.05 -11.96 -28.23
N GLY A 212 -2.11 -12.57 -27.66
CA GLY A 212 -3.46 -12.02 -27.72
C GLY A 212 -3.70 -10.84 -26.75
N CYS A 213 -4.82 -10.14 -26.91
CA CYS A 213 -5.21 -9.03 -26.04
C CYS A 213 -5.68 -9.53 -24.66
N GLY A 214 -4.75 -9.68 -23.70
CA GLY A 214 -5.07 -9.88 -22.28
C GLY A 214 -5.53 -8.61 -21.57
N ILE A 215 -5.87 -8.71 -20.28
CA ILE A 215 -6.10 -7.53 -19.44
C ILE A 215 -4.75 -6.79 -19.27
N PRO A 216 -4.69 -5.46 -19.50
CA PRO A 216 -3.48 -4.69 -19.24
C PRO A 216 -3.04 -4.79 -17.77
N ARG A 217 -1.74 -4.70 -17.50
CA ARG A 217 -1.25 -4.70 -16.12
C ARG A 217 -1.58 -3.42 -15.40
N PHE A 218 -1.82 -3.57 -14.11
CA PHE A 218 -1.71 -2.46 -13.19
C PHE A 218 -1.06 -2.88 -11.88
N ALA A 219 -0.52 -1.89 -11.19
CA ALA A 219 0.03 -2.05 -9.86
C ALA A 219 -0.30 -0.82 -9.02
N LEU A 220 -0.44 -1.03 -7.72
CA LEU A 220 -0.56 0.02 -6.72
C LEU A 220 0.76 0.03 -5.95
N PHE A 221 1.42 1.19 -5.91
CA PHE A 221 2.67 1.40 -5.19
C PHE A 221 2.48 2.39 -4.04
N SER A 222 3.30 2.24 -3.00
CA SER A 222 3.56 3.26 -1.99
C SER A 222 5.01 3.70 -2.10
N VAL A 223 5.22 5.01 -2.22
CA VAL A 223 6.53 5.67 -2.22
C VAL A 223 6.69 6.36 -0.87
N TRP A 224 7.52 5.78 -0.02
CA TRP A 224 7.77 6.26 1.33
C TRP A 224 9.09 7.02 1.39
N ARG A 225 9.00 8.29 1.83
CA ARG A 225 10.15 9.18 2.00
C ARG A 225 10.17 9.74 3.43
N PRO A 226 11.28 9.64 4.16
CA PRO A 226 11.42 10.39 5.40
C PRO A 226 11.75 11.86 5.10
N LEU A 227 11.35 12.77 5.97
CA LEU A 227 11.64 14.21 5.86
C LEU A 227 12.79 14.64 6.78
N LYS A 228 13.17 13.77 7.71
CA LYS A 228 14.33 13.86 8.59
C LYS A 228 14.95 12.48 8.76
N THR A 229 16.20 12.40 9.23
CA THR A 229 16.82 11.11 9.56
C THR A 229 15.91 10.29 10.48
N VAL A 230 15.59 9.06 10.08
CA VAL A 230 14.68 8.20 10.87
C VAL A 230 15.38 7.67 12.11
N ARG A 231 14.93 8.15 13.28
CA ARG A 231 15.45 7.74 14.61
C ARG A 231 14.44 6.98 15.45
N ARG A 232 13.16 7.00 15.08
CA ARG A 232 12.11 6.21 15.70
C ARG A 232 11.13 5.70 14.67
N ASP A 233 10.48 4.60 15.02
CA ASP A 233 9.42 3.99 14.23
C ASP A 233 9.79 3.87 12.73
N PRO A 234 10.92 3.27 12.32
CA PRO A 234 11.18 3.02 10.90
C PRO A 234 10.11 2.13 10.24
N LEU A 235 10.08 2.14 8.91
CA LEU A 235 9.22 1.27 8.10
C LEU A 235 9.97 -0.03 7.77
N ALA A 236 9.38 -1.17 8.10
CA ALA A 236 9.84 -2.49 7.67
C ALA A 236 8.94 -3.03 6.56
N VAL A 237 9.53 -3.81 5.66
CA VAL A 237 8.88 -4.53 4.56
C VAL A 237 9.31 -5.99 4.58
N ALA A 238 8.38 -6.91 4.34
CA ALA A 238 8.66 -8.34 4.24
C ALA A 238 8.54 -8.80 2.78
N SER A 239 9.46 -9.65 2.33
CA SER A 239 9.44 -10.12 0.94
C SER A 239 8.15 -10.87 0.62
N CYS A 240 7.42 -10.40 -0.41
CA CYS A 240 6.14 -10.98 -0.82
C CYS A 240 6.24 -12.42 -1.34
N VAL A 241 7.44 -12.87 -1.75
CA VAL A 241 7.68 -14.24 -2.25
C VAL A 241 7.85 -15.26 -1.12
N ASN A 242 8.36 -14.79 0.02
CA ASN A 242 8.64 -15.66 1.15
C ASN A 242 7.52 -15.62 2.19
N PHE A 243 6.69 -14.56 2.18
CA PHE A 243 5.66 -14.37 3.20
C PHE A 243 4.63 -15.52 3.20
N PRO A 244 4.43 -16.21 4.34
CA PRO A 244 3.52 -17.35 4.42
C PRO A 244 2.05 -16.92 4.30
N LEU A 245 1.34 -17.41 3.28
CA LEU A 245 -0.10 -17.14 3.14
C LEU A 245 -0.93 -17.65 4.32
N ALA A 246 -0.49 -18.74 4.96
CA ALA A 246 -1.14 -19.31 6.15
C ALA A 246 -1.11 -18.37 7.37
N ASP A 247 -0.29 -17.32 7.33
CA ASP A 247 -0.17 -16.33 8.39
C ASP A 247 -0.92 -15.05 8.08
N LEU A 248 -1.54 -14.94 6.89
CA LEU A 248 -2.36 -13.79 6.53
C LEU A 248 -3.83 -14.01 6.96
N VAL A 249 -4.46 -12.91 7.40
CA VAL A 249 -5.89 -12.87 7.68
C VAL A 249 -6.52 -11.68 6.98
N SER A 250 -7.63 -11.92 6.27
CA SER A 250 -8.37 -10.86 5.60
C SER A 250 -9.07 -9.96 6.61
N VAL A 251 -9.03 -8.66 6.37
CA VAL A 251 -9.76 -7.66 7.16
C VAL A 251 -10.37 -6.63 6.22
N ASP A 252 -11.56 -6.17 6.57
CA ASP A 252 -12.24 -5.12 5.83
C ASP A 252 -11.82 -3.74 6.35
N LEU A 253 -10.98 -3.05 5.57
CA LEU A 253 -10.57 -1.68 5.80
C LEU A 253 -11.48 -0.72 5.02
N VAL A 254 -12.06 0.27 5.71
CA VAL A 254 -12.95 1.26 5.10
C VAL A 254 -12.12 2.35 4.39
N GLN A 255 -12.40 2.57 3.12
CA GLN A 255 -11.85 3.65 2.28
C GLN A 255 -12.99 4.57 1.80
N PRO A 256 -12.72 5.85 1.51
CA PRO A 256 -13.72 6.72 0.89
C PRO A 256 -14.03 6.29 -0.56
N SER A 257 -15.26 6.54 -1.00
CA SER A 257 -15.69 6.36 -2.39
C SER A 257 -15.98 7.71 -3.03
N GLU A 258 -15.61 7.86 -4.31
CA GLU A 258 -15.93 9.01 -5.15
C GLU A 258 -17.30 8.80 -5.82
N PRO A 259 -18.28 9.68 -5.57
CA PRO A 259 -19.62 9.54 -6.16
C PRO A 259 -19.66 9.79 -7.69
N ASN A 260 -18.72 10.55 -8.27
CA ASN A 260 -18.79 10.99 -9.68
C ASN A 260 -17.98 10.13 -10.66
N ILE A 261 -17.85 8.83 -10.40
CA ILE A 261 -17.18 7.90 -11.33
C ILE A 261 -18.15 7.46 -12.44
N PRO A 262 -17.73 7.45 -13.72
CA PRO A 262 -18.57 6.93 -14.81
C PRO A 262 -19.14 5.53 -14.49
N PRO A 263 -20.45 5.29 -14.65
CA PRO A 263 -21.10 4.03 -14.24
C PRO A 263 -20.51 2.76 -14.85
N GLU A 264 -19.92 2.85 -16.03
CA GLU A 264 -19.22 1.73 -16.69
C GLU A 264 -17.88 1.38 -16.05
N LEU A 265 -17.30 2.32 -15.28
CA LEU A 265 -16.03 2.16 -14.57
C LEU A 265 -16.21 1.88 -13.07
N SER A 266 -17.35 2.23 -12.48
CA SER A 266 -17.59 2.03 -11.03
C SER A 266 -18.11 0.62 -10.68
N LYS A 267 -18.61 -0.14 -11.66
CA LYS A 267 -19.21 -1.46 -11.45
C LYS A 267 -18.19 -2.59 -11.35
N MET A 268 -18.49 -3.54 -10.46
CA MET A 268 -17.88 -4.87 -10.43
C MET A 268 -19.04 -5.89 -10.46
N SER A 269 -19.32 -6.48 -11.62
CA SER A 269 -20.43 -7.41 -11.80
C SER A 269 -20.18 -8.73 -11.04
N ASN A 270 -21.18 -9.22 -10.30
CA ASN A 270 -21.17 -10.51 -9.57
C ASN A 270 -20.09 -10.69 -8.50
N ASP A 271 -20.22 -9.97 -7.38
CA ASP A 271 -19.52 -10.34 -6.15
C ASP A 271 -20.34 -11.38 -5.37
N PRO A 272 -19.93 -12.66 -5.31
CA PRO A 272 -20.62 -13.69 -4.53
C PRO A 272 -20.46 -13.51 -3.01
N THR A 273 -19.61 -12.57 -2.56
CA THR A 273 -19.38 -12.27 -1.14
C THR A 273 -20.15 -11.05 -0.63
N SER A 274 -21.06 -10.48 -1.44
CA SER A 274 -22.05 -9.52 -0.96
C SER A 274 -23.09 -10.22 -0.08
N ASN A 275 -22.66 -10.64 1.12
CA ASN A 275 -23.56 -10.84 2.23
C ASN A 275 -23.89 -9.43 2.70
N PRO A 276 -25.10 -8.88 2.43
CA PRO A 276 -25.42 -7.47 2.69
C PRO A 276 -25.52 -7.14 4.19
N SER A 277 -25.12 -8.08 5.06
CA SER A 277 -25.52 -8.18 6.45
C SER A 277 -24.40 -7.92 7.46
N LYS A 278 -23.16 -7.57 7.05
CA LYS A 278 -22.14 -7.21 8.05
C LYS A 278 -21.95 -5.72 8.29
N PHE A 279 -22.09 -4.81 7.32
CA PHE A 279 -22.18 -3.36 7.60
C PHE A 279 -22.90 -2.64 6.44
N ALA A 280 -24.24 -2.63 6.47
CA ALA A 280 -25.12 -2.03 5.46
C ALA A 280 -25.02 -0.48 5.33
N ALA A 281 -24.05 0.16 5.98
CA ALA A 281 -23.90 1.61 6.02
C ALA A 281 -22.80 2.15 5.10
N ALA A 282 -22.17 1.30 4.27
CA ALA A 282 -20.99 1.65 3.50
C ALA A 282 -21.27 2.24 2.10
N GLU A 283 -22.48 2.13 1.54
CA GLU A 283 -22.60 2.08 0.07
C GLU A 283 -22.53 3.42 -0.70
N GLU A 284 -22.80 4.59 -0.10
CA GLU A 284 -22.81 5.85 -0.87
C GLU A 284 -21.48 6.62 -0.84
N SER A 285 -20.75 6.61 0.28
CA SER A 285 -19.53 7.44 0.45
C SER A 285 -18.27 6.66 0.83
N SER A 286 -18.35 5.33 0.92
CA SER A 286 -17.21 4.48 1.30
C SER A 286 -17.22 3.13 0.60
N HIS A 287 -16.15 2.37 0.73
CA HIS A 287 -16.08 0.97 0.31
C HIS A 287 -15.06 0.21 1.15
N PHE A 288 -15.19 -1.11 1.19
CA PHE A 288 -14.15 -1.96 1.75
C PHE A 288 -13.05 -2.17 0.71
N SER A 289 -11.82 -1.89 1.12
CA SER A 289 -10.63 -2.09 0.30
C SER A 289 -10.03 -3.48 0.46
N GLY A 290 -10.60 -4.34 1.32
CA GLY A 290 -10.15 -5.71 1.61
C GLY A 290 -8.63 -5.78 1.79
N SER A 291 -8.13 -5.75 3.01
CA SER A 291 -6.71 -5.76 3.34
C SER A 291 -6.32 -7.09 4.00
N TYR A 292 -5.02 -7.30 4.23
CA TYR A 292 -4.55 -8.39 5.08
C TYR A 292 -3.84 -7.85 6.32
N LEU A 293 -4.05 -8.52 7.45
CA LEU A 293 -3.16 -8.46 8.61
C LEU A 293 -2.35 -9.76 8.67
N ALA A 294 -1.38 -9.84 9.58
CA ALA A 294 -0.63 -11.07 9.81
C ALA A 294 -0.72 -11.56 11.25
N TYR A 295 -0.91 -12.87 11.39
CA TYR A 295 -0.68 -13.61 12.63
C TYR A 295 0.81 -13.73 12.92
N CYS A 296 1.11 -13.98 14.20
CA CYS A 296 2.45 -14.35 14.63
C CYS A 296 2.92 -15.62 13.88
N PRO A 297 4.17 -15.64 13.35
CA PRO A 297 4.72 -16.82 12.69
C PRO A 297 4.80 -18.02 13.63
N SER A 298 4.49 -19.20 13.11
CA SER A 298 4.83 -20.46 13.76
C SER A 298 6.32 -20.79 13.51
N GLU A 299 6.87 -21.80 14.19
CA GLU A 299 8.23 -22.26 13.93
C GLU A 299 8.45 -22.71 12.46
N GLU A 300 7.41 -23.21 11.80
CA GLU A 300 7.45 -23.63 10.40
C GLU A 300 7.46 -22.43 9.45
N THR A 301 6.68 -21.40 9.77
CA THR A 301 6.47 -20.25 8.88
C THR A 301 7.43 -19.09 9.15
N ARG A 302 8.15 -19.11 10.28
CA ARG A 302 9.08 -18.06 10.74
C ARG A 302 10.11 -17.62 9.71
N ARG A 303 10.63 -18.55 8.90
CA ARG A 303 11.63 -18.22 7.85
C ARG A 303 11.03 -17.40 6.70
N GLY A 304 9.72 -17.46 6.51
CA GLY A 304 9.01 -16.69 5.50
C GLY A 304 8.80 -15.23 5.87
N HIS A 305 8.86 -14.89 7.16
CA HIS A 305 8.82 -13.51 7.68
C HIS A 305 10.18 -12.83 7.48
N ASP A 306 10.58 -12.71 6.23
CA ASP A 306 11.86 -12.18 5.77
C ASP A 306 11.82 -10.64 5.72
N TRP A 307 12.02 -10.02 6.89
CA TRP A 307 11.87 -8.59 7.10
C TRP A 307 13.12 -7.79 6.74
N HIS A 308 12.88 -6.62 6.16
CA HIS A 308 13.90 -5.69 5.71
C HIS A 308 13.55 -4.27 6.13
N PHE A 309 14.56 -3.43 6.35
CA PHE A 309 14.39 -1.99 6.62
C PHE A 309 15.67 -1.24 6.21
N ILE A 310 15.62 0.09 6.21
CA ILE A 310 16.81 0.93 5.99
C ILE A 310 17.20 1.57 7.32
N SER A 311 18.42 1.29 7.81
CA SER A 311 18.91 1.97 9.03
C SER A 311 19.28 3.42 8.78
N ASN A 312 19.06 4.28 9.78
CA ASN A 312 19.33 5.73 9.73
C ASN A 312 18.86 6.38 8.42
N GLN A 313 17.70 5.96 7.92
CA GLN A 313 17.22 6.34 6.59
C GLN A 313 17.16 7.88 6.49
N GLU A 314 17.86 8.43 5.51
CA GLU A 314 17.96 9.88 5.29
C GLU A 314 16.87 10.34 4.30
N PRO A 315 16.58 11.65 4.20
CA PRO A 315 15.47 12.14 3.38
C PRO A 315 15.52 11.79 1.89
N GLU A 316 16.70 11.47 1.35
CA GLU A 316 16.86 11.04 -0.04
C GLU A 316 16.84 9.52 -0.22
N ASP A 317 16.79 8.76 0.87
CA ASP A 317 16.65 7.31 0.86
C ASP A 317 15.15 6.97 0.80
N VAL A 318 14.65 6.64 -0.38
CA VAL A 318 13.23 6.36 -0.64
C VAL A 318 12.98 4.87 -0.73
N LEU A 319 11.86 4.42 -0.16
CA LEU A 319 11.39 3.04 -0.26
C LEU A 319 10.17 2.98 -1.18
N LEU A 320 10.26 2.22 -2.26
CA LEU A 320 9.11 1.85 -3.10
C LEU A 320 8.59 0.50 -2.66
N ILE A 321 7.28 0.42 -2.42
CA ILE A 321 6.58 -0.75 -1.89
C ILE A 321 5.43 -1.09 -2.83
N GLN A 322 5.30 -2.34 -3.25
CA GLN A 322 4.12 -2.82 -3.97
C GLN A 322 3.00 -3.09 -2.99
N LEU A 323 1.92 -2.33 -3.09
CA LEU A 323 0.69 -2.61 -2.36
C LEU A 323 -0.16 -3.65 -3.10
N PHE A 324 -0.08 -3.67 -4.43
CA PHE A 324 -0.66 -4.70 -5.29
C PHE A 324 0.03 -4.71 -6.67
N ASP A 325 0.11 -5.86 -7.33
CA ASP A 325 0.55 -5.99 -8.72
C ASP A 325 -0.16 -7.15 -9.42
N SER A 326 -0.92 -6.85 -10.48
CA SER A 326 -1.69 -7.86 -11.20
C SER A 326 -0.81 -8.87 -11.95
N GLU A 327 0.44 -8.50 -12.30
CA GLU A 327 1.41 -9.45 -12.83
C GLU A 327 1.85 -10.45 -11.76
N MET A 328 2.11 -9.96 -10.54
CA MET A 328 2.49 -10.84 -9.44
C MET A 328 1.35 -11.77 -9.08
N GLU A 329 0.11 -11.27 -9.04
CA GLU A 329 -1.09 -12.10 -8.85
C GLU A 329 -1.24 -13.17 -9.93
N ALA A 330 -1.07 -12.82 -11.21
CA ALA A 330 -1.17 -13.75 -12.33
C ALA A 330 -0.15 -14.90 -12.24
N ARG A 331 1.08 -14.59 -11.82
CA ARG A 331 2.14 -15.59 -11.64
C ARG A 331 1.79 -16.64 -10.57
N VAL A 332 0.91 -16.31 -9.61
CA VAL A 332 0.38 -17.23 -8.61
C VAL A 332 -0.60 -18.24 -9.21
N GLY A 333 -1.45 -17.79 -10.14
CA GLY A 333 -2.47 -18.62 -10.79
C GLY A 333 -1.90 -19.66 -11.74
N GLU A 334 -0.76 -19.38 -12.36
CA GLU A 334 -0.21 -20.19 -13.45
C GLU A 334 0.61 -21.41 -13.03
N GLY A 335 0.94 -21.60 -11.74
CA GLY A 335 1.92 -22.64 -11.35
C GLY A 335 3.22 -22.54 -12.18
N ASN A 336 3.69 -21.31 -12.40
CA ASN A 336 4.63 -20.98 -13.46
C ASN A 336 6.05 -21.50 -13.15
N LYS A 337 6.37 -22.68 -13.69
CA LYS A 337 7.64 -23.43 -13.57
C LYS A 337 8.91 -22.69 -14.03
N ALA A 338 8.77 -21.56 -14.73
CA ALA A 338 9.91 -20.81 -15.26
C ALA A 338 10.61 -19.93 -14.19
N HIS A 339 9.97 -19.70 -13.03
CA HIS A 339 10.50 -18.89 -11.93
C HIS A 339 10.24 -19.52 -10.54
N GLU A 340 10.15 -20.86 -10.46
CA GLU A 340 10.03 -21.60 -9.21
C GLU A 340 11.27 -21.40 -8.30
N LYS A 341 11.05 -21.08 -7.03
CA LYS A 341 11.94 -21.56 -5.95
C LYS A 341 11.55 -23.01 -5.59
N PRO A 342 12.44 -23.80 -4.96
CA PRO A 342 12.39 -25.28 -4.90
C PRO A 342 11.18 -25.93 -4.22
N ASN A 343 10.20 -25.15 -3.76
CA ASN A 343 9.18 -25.54 -2.80
C ASN A 343 7.73 -25.18 -3.19
N GLY A 344 7.49 -24.57 -4.36
CA GLY A 344 6.16 -24.55 -5.00
C GLY A 344 5.04 -23.73 -4.30
N ASN A 345 5.38 -22.73 -3.49
CA ASN A 345 4.37 -21.92 -2.77
C ASN A 345 3.87 -20.72 -3.60
N ALA A 346 2.60 -20.35 -3.36
CA ALA A 346 1.95 -19.16 -3.91
C ALA A 346 2.62 -17.85 -3.44
N VAL A 347 2.76 -16.88 -4.35
CA VAL A 347 3.36 -15.56 -4.10
C VAL A 347 2.28 -14.57 -3.64
N LEU A 348 2.59 -13.68 -2.70
CA LEU A 348 1.67 -12.61 -2.35
C LEU A 348 1.73 -11.49 -3.41
N ALA A 349 0.58 -11.02 -3.88
CA ALA A 349 0.51 -9.98 -4.92
C ALA A 349 0.88 -8.56 -4.43
N GLY A 350 1.44 -8.44 -3.22
CA GLY A 350 1.85 -7.18 -2.60
C GLY A 350 2.76 -7.44 -1.39
N THR A 351 3.25 -6.37 -0.79
CA THR A 351 4.30 -6.41 0.23
C THR A 351 3.75 -6.08 1.61
N VAL A 352 3.85 -7.05 2.51
CA VAL A 352 3.53 -6.86 3.92
C VAL A 352 4.51 -5.87 4.54
N HIS A 353 4.00 -4.92 5.30
CA HIS A 353 4.82 -3.89 5.94
C HIS A 353 4.26 -3.45 7.29
N SER A 354 5.11 -2.76 8.05
CA SER A 354 4.73 -2.23 9.36
C SER A 354 5.70 -1.14 9.80
N ALA A 355 5.20 -0.13 10.52
CA ALA A 355 6.06 0.65 11.40
C ALA A 355 6.50 -0.25 12.57
N PHE A 356 7.74 -0.15 13.02
CA PHE A 356 8.20 -0.97 14.15
C PHE A 356 9.14 -0.21 15.07
N GLU A 357 9.22 -0.64 16.32
CA GLU A 357 10.05 0.01 17.32
C GLU A 357 11.50 -0.50 17.27
N LEU A 358 12.46 0.43 17.34
CA LEU A 358 13.87 0.09 17.50
C LEU A 358 14.14 -0.46 18.91
N ALA A 359 14.95 -1.51 19.03
CA ALA A 359 15.27 -2.12 20.34
C ALA A 359 15.82 -1.14 21.39
N ASN A 360 16.48 -0.06 20.95
CA ASN A 360 17.02 0.99 21.81
C ASN A 360 16.35 2.35 21.53
N GLN A 361 15.09 2.35 21.09
CA GLN A 361 14.34 3.57 20.84
C GLN A 361 14.16 4.34 22.16
N SER A 362 14.45 5.65 22.14
CA SER A 362 14.11 6.49 23.29
C SER A 362 12.61 6.80 23.29
N ASN A 363 11.95 6.64 24.43
CA ASN A 363 10.56 7.07 24.63
C ASN A 363 10.39 8.59 24.45
N THR A 364 11.47 9.36 24.58
CA THR A 364 11.46 10.82 24.37
C THR A 364 11.92 11.24 22.97
N ALA A 365 12.18 10.28 22.06
CA ALA A 365 12.53 10.62 20.69
C ALA A 365 11.35 11.33 20.00
N GLU A 366 11.63 12.39 19.26
CA GLU A 366 10.62 13.10 18.46
C GLU A 366 9.98 12.17 17.43
N ALA A 367 8.69 12.40 17.12
CA ALA A 367 7.96 11.70 16.06
C ALA A 367 8.77 11.63 14.77
N ARG A 368 8.70 10.50 14.04
CA ARG A 368 9.26 10.46 12.69
C ARG A 368 8.47 11.43 11.80
N GLU A 369 9.17 12.10 10.90
CA GLU A 369 8.55 12.87 9.83
C GLU A 369 8.74 12.14 8.51
N SER A 370 7.65 11.87 7.81
CA SER A 370 7.67 11.15 6.54
C SER A 370 6.46 11.50 5.69
N ILE A 371 6.60 11.37 4.38
CA ILE A 371 5.50 11.43 3.43
C ILE A 371 5.38 10.08 2.70
N GLU A 372 4.16 9.57 2.66
CA GLU A 372 3.78 8.38 1.91
C GLU A 372 2.96 8.81 0.70
N VAL A 373 3.40 8.45 -0.51
CA VAL A 373 2.68 8.79 -1.76
C VAL A 373 2.24 7.51 -2.45
N ARG A 374 0.93 7.32 -2.60
CA ARG A 374 0.37 6.14 -3.26
C ARG A 374 0.13 6.41 -4.73
N VAL A 375 0.44 5.42 -5.58
CA VAL A 375 0.51 5.58 -7.03
C VAL A 375 -0.13 4.40 -7.73
N LEU A 376 -1.04 4.66 -8.67
CA LEU A 376 -1.45 3.70 -9.67
C LEU A 376 -0.46 3.74 -10.84
N ALA A 377 0.07 2.58 -11.21
CA ALA A 377 0.85 2.39 -12.41
C ALA A 377 0.11 1.50 -13.41
N THR A 378 0.14 1.87 -14.70
CA THR A 378 -0.42 1.08 -15.81
C THR A 378 0.59 0.96 -16.96
N TRP A 379 0.56 -0.18 -17.65
CA TRP A 379 1.48 -0.55 -18.74
C TRP A 379 0.76 -0.71 -20.07
#